data_AF-A0A9X0UZU8-F1
#
_entry.id   AF-A0A9X0UZU8-F1
#
_cell.length_a   1.000
_cell.length_b   1.000
_cell.length_c   1.000
_cell.angle_alpha   90.00
_cell.angle_beta   90.00
_cell.angle_gamma   90.00
#
_symmetry.space_group_name_H-M   'P 1'
#
loop_
_entity.id
_entity.type
_entity.pdbx_description
1 polymer ?
#
loop_
_entity_poly.entity_id
_entity_poly.type
_entity_poly.pdbx_seq_one_letter_code
_entity_poly.pdbx_strand_id
1 'polypeptide(L)'
;MLIHRSPSFFLHYSNISVDLIDVQIPELSLHLHAERDILVRFPSPNKRLHYVCRKTGRKAIHGILINTDRAVTDLTVITRWAVQGNVSVHRVHMHIVGDDDAATDAIHLWSGVFNTPFRDKTPAVARNWIPASCQPRLSVNAGDRPSAREPAIWRRADSAGIFRQQTEYFTAATVEPERLLSPKCSNNRLPVLEDAFDCKVRDYAGTLRVLFDAPGVTVCPLNEYAEMVENDLKEEGLADAFTHIIEPVLQDVRQACPVFFTNTTDLMNNIQLHSAHYRSLSDADSQFVRNQINQPLFQVSVS
;
A
#
# COMPACT_ATOMS: atom_id res chain seq x y z
N MET A 1 9.39 -14.16 9.93
CA MET A 1 9.91 -13.50 8.71
C MET A 1 10.34 -12.09 9.09
N LEU A 2 11.44 -11.58 8.53
CA LEU A 2 11.89 -10.20 8.79
C LEU A 2 11.30 -9.25 7.75
N ILE A 3 10.74 -8.13 8.19
CA ILE A 3 10.15 -7.13 7.28
C ILE A 3 10.73 -5.77 7.61
N HIS A 4 11.54 -5.22 6.70
CA HIS A 4 12.00 -3.84 6.76
C HIS A 4 11.00 -2.93 6.05
N ARG A 5 10.57 -1.88 6.75
CA ARG A 5 9.63 -0.87 6.24
C ARG A 5 10.26 0.50 6.30
N SER A 6 10.08 1.32 5.27
CA SER A 6 10.55 2.71 5.25
C SER A 6 9.41 3.71 4.99
N PRO A 7 8.37 3.76 5.84
CA PRO A 7 7.35 4.79 5.72
C PRO A 7 8.00 6.17 5.74
N SER A 8 7.63 7.02 4.80
CA SER A 8 8.27 8.31 4.64
C SER A 8 7.35 9.36 4.06
N PHE A 9 7.73 10.62 4.30
CA PHE A 9 7.11 11.79 3.72
C PHE A 9 8.16 12.56 2.91
N PHE A 10 7.81 12.98 1.70
CA PHE A 10 8.64 13.83 0.86
C PHE A 10 8.13 15.26 0.85
N LEU A 11 8.89 16.12 1.51
CA LEU A 11 8.60 17.54 1.66
C LEU A 11 9.24 18.34 0.52
N HIS A 12 8.47 18.58 -0.54
CA HIS A 12 8.93 19.38 -1.69
C HIS A 12 9.33 20.81 -1.30
N TYR A 13 8.63 21.42 -0.34
CA TYR A 13 8.77 22.82 0.05
C TYR A 13 9.06 22.96 1.54
N SER A 14 10.02 23.81 1.91
CA SER A 14 10.47 23.97 3.30
C SER A 14 9.50 24.74 4.21
N ASN A 15 8.43 25.34 3.68
CA ASN A 15 7.50 26.20 4.42
C ASN A 15 6.21 25.48 4.87
N ILE A 16 6.17 24.15 4.83
CA ILE A 16 5.01 23.34 5.23
C ILE A 16 5.41 22.54 6.46
N SER A 17 4.67 22.70 7.57
CA SER A 17 4.87 21.89 8.77
C SER A 17 4.35 20.48 8.56
N VAL A 18 5.17 19.50 8.92
CA VAL A 18 4.86 18.07 8.79
C VAL A 18 5.38 17.33 10.01
N ASP A 19 4.46 16.77 10.78
CA ASP A 19 4.75 15.98 11.97
C ASP A 19 4.16 14.57 11.83
N LEU A 20 4.88 13.56 12.29
CA LEU A 20 4.37 12.19 12.31
C LEU A 20 3.37 12.02 13.45
N ILE A 21 2.27 11.31 13.20
CA ILE A 21 1.28 10.96 14.22
C ILE A 21 1.49 9.50 14.66
N ASP A 22 1.35 8.56 13.71
CA ASP A 22 1.56 7.14 13.96
C ASP A 22 1.76 6.33 12.68
N VAL A 23 2.17 5.07 12.87
CA VAL A 23 2.18 4.01 11.87
C VAL A 23 1.39 2.81 12.39
N GLN A 24 0.53 2.25 11.54
CA GLN A 24 -0.26 1.06 11.83
C GLN A 24 -0.06 0.00 10.75
N ILE A 25 0.03 -1.25 11.18
CA ILE A 25 -0.01 -2.45 10.32
C ILE A 25 -1.04 -3.42 10.90
N PRO A 26 -2.30 -3.35 10.44
CA PRO A 26 -3.42 -4.10 11.03
C PRO A 26 -3.18 -5.61 11.08
N GLU A 27 -2.61 -6.19 10.02
CA GLU A 27 -2.27 -7.60 9.87
C GLU A 27 -1.30 -8.09 10.95
N LEU A 28 -0.57 -7.18 11.61
CA LEU A 28 0.44 -7.47 12.61
C LEU A 28 0.05 -7.02 14.02
N SER A 29 -1.15 -6.48 14.20
CA SER A 29 -1.56 -5.79 15.44
C SER A 29 -0.62 -4.67 15.86
N LEU A 30 0.12 -4.10 14.91
CA LEU A 30 1.19 -3.15 15.19
C LEU A 30 0.63 -1.73 15.10
N HIS A 31 0.73 -0.98 16.21
CA HIS A 31 0.40 0.44 16.26
C HIS A 31 1.52 1.19 16.99
N LEU A 32 2.31 1.93 16.21
CA LEU A 32 3.48 2.66 16.66
C LEU A 32 3.15 4.15 16.72
N HIS A 33 3.31 4.77 17.88
CA HIS A 33 3.01 6.18 18.09
C HIS A 33 4.27 7.03 17.99
N ALA A 34 4.13 8.20 17.36
CA ALA A 34 5.18 9.21 17.34
C ALA A 34 5.58 9.60 18.77
N GLU A 35 6.87 9.88 18.96
CA GLU A 35 7.48 10.23 20.24
C GLU A 35 7.40 9.19 21.36
N ARG A 36 6.81 8.02 21.11
CA ARG A 36 6.88 6.86 22.00
C ARG A 36 7.71 5.75 21.39
N ASP A 37 7.27 5.27 20.23
CA ASP A 37 7.83 4.07 19.59
C ASP A 37 8.68 4.44 18.37
N ILE A 38 8.27 5.51 17.68
CA ILE A 38 8.85 5.98 16.42
C ILE A 38 9.02 7.50 16.43
N LEU A 39 9.85 7.99 15.53
CA LEU A 39 10.09 9.43 15.32
C LEU A 39 10.55 9.67 13.88
N VAL A 40 10.61 10.93 13.48
CA VAL A 40 11.14 11.31 12.17
C VAL A 40 12.65 11.53 12.24
N ARG A 41 13.43 10.91 11.35
CA ARG A 41 14.85 11.27 11.13
C ARG A 41 15.19 11.36 9.65
N PHE A 42 16.42 11.82 9.41
CA PHE A 42 16.97 12.08 8.07
C PHE A 42 18.25 11.27 7.84
N PRO A 43 18.16 9.93 7.69
CA PRO A 43 19.30 9.07 7.43
C PRO A 43 19.98 9.36 6.09
N SER A 44 19.24 9.91 5.12
CA SER A 44 19.78 10.37 3.83
C SER A 44 20.35 11.81 3.89
N PRO A 45 21.26 12.17 2.97
CA PRO A 45 21.68 13.56 2.79
C PRO A 45 20.51 14.49 2.44
N ASN A 46 19.55 14.00 1.64
CA ASN A 46 18.35 14.75 1.30
C ASN A 46 17.46 14.93 2.54
N LYS A 47 17.40 16.16 3.07
CA LYS A 47 16.63 16.53 4.27
C LYS A 47 15.15 16.78 3.99
N ARG A 48 14.72 16.68 2.73
CA ARG A 48 13.31 16.70 2.35
C ARG A 48 12.62 15.35 2.55
N LEU A 49 13.38 14.28 2.78
CA LEU A 49 12.84 12.95 3.04
C LEU A 49 12.77 12.71 4.55
N HIS A 50 11.55 12.77 5.07
CA HIS A 50 11.23 12.52 6.47
C HIS A 50 10.96 11.03 6.62
N TYR A 51 11.93 10.28 7.14
CA TYR A 51 11.78 8.84 7.35
C TYR A 51 11.24 8.56 8.73
N VAL A 52 10.29 7.63 8.82
CA VAL A 52 9.89 7.02 10.09
C VAL A 52 10.98 6.07 10.55
N CYS A 53 11.45 6.27 11.77
CA CYS A 53 12.51 5.50 12.40
C CYS A 53 12.06 5.04 13.78
N ARG A 54 12.60 3.91 14.26
CA ARG A 54 12.42 3.51 15.67
C ARG A 54 13.01 4.59 16.60
N LYS A 55 12.33 4.88 17.70
CA LYS A 55 12.81 5.76 18.77
C LYS A 55 13.82 5.04 19.65
N THR A 56 14.98 4.69 19.08
CA THR A 56 16.13 4.13 19.80
C THR A 56 17.41 4.87 19.46
N GLY A 57 18.25 5.10 20.48
CA GLY A 57 19.50 5.84 20.36
C GLY A 57 19.36 7.23 19.73
N ARG A 58 20.48 7.78 19.22
CA ARG A 58 20.54 9.08 18.52
C ARG A 58 20.79 8.95 17.02
N LYS A 59 21.15 7.76 16.54
CA LYS A 59 21.54 7.53 15.15
C LYS A 59 20.31 7.54 14.24
N ALA A 60 20.33 8.34 13.17
CA ALA A 60 19.31 8.21 12.13
C ALA A 60 19.45 6.86 11.43
N ILE A 61 18.41 6.02 11.52
CA ILE A 61 18.28 4.70 10.91
C ILE A 61 17.19 4.79 9.84
N HIS A 62 17.38 4.12 8.73
CA HIS A 62 16.45 4.05 7.62
C HIS A 62 15.36 3.04 7.94
N GLY A 63 14.15 3.51 8.23
CA GLY A 63 12.99 2.67 8.46
C GLY A 63 12.89 2.03 9.84
N ILE A 64 12.03 1.01 9.91
CA ILE A 64 11.78 0.13 11.04
C ILE A 64 11.93 -1.32 10.60
N LEU A 65 12.27 -2.20 11.54
CA LEU A 65 12.33 -3.64 11.32
C LEU A 65 11.25 -4.33 12.14
N ILE A 66 10.63 -5.33 11.53
CA ILE A 66 9.55 -6.10 12.13
C ILE A 66 9.93 -7.57 12.02
N ASN A 67 9.71 -8.31 13.10
CA ASN A 67 9.91 -9.75 13.13
C ASN A 67 8.56 -10.43 13.35
N THR A 68 8.15 -11.28 12.40
CA THR A 68 6.86 -11.94 12.43
C THR A 68 6.98 -13.42 12.80
N ASP A 69 5.98 -13.93 13.52
CA ASP A 69 5.88 -15.35 13.92
C ASP A 69 5.65 -16.31 12.75
N ARG A 70 5.11 -15.83 11.62
CA ARG A 70 4.95 -16.58 10.36
C ARG A 70 5.18 -15.70 9.14
N ALA A 71 5.28 -16.32 7.95
CA ALA A 71 5.42 -15.62 6.68
C ALA A 71 4.19 -14.73 6.39
N VAL A 72 4.43 -13.60 5.70
CA VAL A 72 3.40 -12.63 5.32
C VAL A 72 3.53 -12.36 3.83
N THR A 73 2.43 -12.54 3.10
CA THR A 73 2.34 -12.20 1.67
C THR A 73 1.75 -10.82 1.45
N ASP A 74 0.73 -10.47 2.23
CA ASP A 74 -0.03 -9.23 2.04
C ASP A 74 -0.14 -8.48 3.37
N LEU A 75 0.14 -7.18 3.34
CA LEU A 75 -0.02 -6.31 4.51
C LEU A 75 -0.39 -4.89 4.12
N THR A 76 -0.97 -4.15 5.06
CA THR A 76 -1.34 -2.75 4.86
C THR A 76 -0.55 -1.87 5.81
N VAL A 77 0.20 -0.90 5.28
CA VAL A 77 0.89 0.10 6.10
C VAL A 77 0.11 1.41 6.04
N ILE A 78 -0.34 1.88 7.19
CA ILE A 78 -1.08 3.14 7.32
C ILE A 78 -0.21 4.09 8.12
N THR A 79 0.20 5.20 7.51
CA THR A 79 0.97 6.25 8.17
C THR A 79 0.15 7.52 8.20
N ARG A 80 0.04 8.14 9.38
CA ARG A 80 -0.67 9.41 9.55
C ARG A 80 0.31 10.52 9.86
N TRP A 81 0.15 11.63 9.15
CA TRP A 81 0.96 12.83 9.28
C TRP A 81 0.06 14.02 9.60
N ALA A 82 0.47 14.90 10.50
CA ALA A 82 -0.11 16.22 10.67
C ALA A 82 0.59 17.17 9.68
N VAL A 83 -0.12 17.60 8.65
CA VAL A 83 0.37 18.51 7.61
C VAL A 83 -0.40 19.82 7.72
N GLN A 84 0.29 20.88 8.16
CA GLN A 84 -0.33 22.18 8.50
C GLN A 84 -1.51 22.03 9.47
N GLY A 85 -1.34 21.23 10.53
CA GLY A 85 -2.36 21.02 11.57
C GLY A 85 -3.51 20.08 11.20
N ASN A 86 -3.61 19.67 9.93
CA ASN A 86 -4.63 18.73 9.45
C ASN A 86 -4.03 17.35 9.17
N VAL A 87 -4.83 16.29 9.34
CA VAL A 87 -4.34 14.92 9.14
C VAL A 87 -4.30 14.56 7.66
N SER A 88 -3.15 14.07 7.21
CA SER A 88 -2.97 13.38 5.94
C SER A 88 -2.64 11.91 6.18
N VAL A 89 -3.29 11.02 5.44
CA VAL A 89 -3.18 9.57 5.59
C VAL A 89 -2.52 8.98 4.35
N HIS A 90 -1.48 8.18 4.56
CA HIS A 90 -0.83 7.39 3.53
C HIS A 90 -1.05 5.91 3.81
N ARG A 91 -1.70 5.22 2.87
CA ARG A 91 -2.00 3.80 2.95
C ARG A 91 -1.29 3.07 1.82
N VAL A 92 -0.47 2.09 2.17
CA VAL A 92 0.25 1.24 1.22
C VAL A 92 -0.25 -0.19 1.39
N HIS A 93 -0.97 -0.70 0.40
CA HIS A 93 -1.29 -2.11 0.28
C HIS A 93 -0.09 -2.81 -0.35
N MET A 94 0.54 -3.67 0.41
CA MET A 94 1.75 -4.35 0.01
C MET A 94 1.46 -5.79 -0.37
N HIS A 95 1.98 -6.19 -1.52
CA HIS A 95 2.06 -7.59 -1.93
C HIS A 95 3.55 -7.99 -2.00
N ILE A 96 3.96 -8.95 -1.17
CA ILE A 96 5.34 -9.40 -1.05
C ILE A 96 5.53 -10.63 -1.93
N VAL A 97 6.53 -10.58 -2.82
CA VAL A 97 6.85 -11.64 -3.78
C VAL A 97 8.29 -12.10 -3.66
N GLY A 98 8.51 -13.39 -3.88
CA GLY A 98 9.81 -14.06 -3.77
C GLY A 98 9.79 -15.17 -2.71
N ASP A 99 10.96 -15.74 -2.43
CA ASP A 99 11.15 -16.98 -1.66
C ASP A 99 12.12 -16.85 -0.48
N ASP A 100 12.57 -15.63 -0.15
CA ASP A 100 13.49 -15.40 0.97
C ASP A 100 12.77 -15.09 2.30
N ASP A 101 13.48 -15.29 3.41
CA ASP A 101 12.95 -15.11 4.77
C ASP A 101 12.84 -13.65 5.26
N ALA A 102 13.23 -12.69 4.42
CA ALA A 102 13.11 -11.26 4.70
C ALA A 102 12.48 -10.49 3.54
N ALA A 103 11.85 -9.35 3.81
CA ALA A 103 11.28 -8.47 2.80
C ALA A 103 11.56 -7.00 3.09
N THR A 104 11.57 -6.18 2.05
CA THR A 104 11.83 -4.73 2.15
C THR A 104 11.09 -3.92 1.10
N ASP A 105 10.54 -2.75 1.48
CA ASP A 105 10.07 -1.75 0.51
C ASP A 105 11.18 -0.86 -0.04
N ALA A 106 12.40 -0.92 0.49
CA ALA A 106 13.48 -0.09 0.00
C ALA A 106 13.96 -0.62 -1.36
N ILE A 107 13.44 -0.04 -2.44
CA ILE A 107 13.63 -0.53 -3.82
C ILE A 107 15.12 -0.68 -4.16
N HIS A 108 15.96 0.25 -3.71
CA HIS A 108 17.40 0.21 -3.98
C HIS A 108 18.13 -0.98 -3.35
N LEU A 109 17.51 -1.67 -2.38
CA LEU A 109 18.07 -2.88 -1.79
C LEU A 109 17.73 -4.14 -2.60
N TRP A 110 16.88 -4.07 -3.62
CA TRP A 110 16.54 -5.25 -4.42
C TRP A 110 17.62 -5.62 -5.43
N SER A 111 18.37 -4.64 -5.92
CA SER A 111 19.41 -4.86 -6.93
C SER A 111 20.55 -5.73 -6.39
N GLY A 112 21.15 -6.53 -7.28
CA GLY A 112 22.34 -7.30 -6.94
C GLY A 112 23.53 -6.39 -6.63
N VAL A 113 24.40 -6.82 -5.72
CA VAL A 113 25.57 -6.05 -5.30
C VAL A 113 26.85 -6.75 -5.75
N PHE A 114 27.69 -6.04 -6.51
CA PHE A 114 28.95 -6.57 -7.04
C PHE A 114 29.88 -7.08 -5.92
N ASN A 115 30.55 -8.21 -6.14
CA ASN A 115 31.40 -8.89 -5.16
C ASN A 115 30.72 -9.27 -3.83
N THR A 116 29.42 -9.58 -3.86
CA THR A 116 28.67 -10.12 -2.73
C THR A 116 27.79 -11.29 -3.20
N PRO A 117 27.26 -12.13 -2.29
CA PRO A 117 26.30 -13.17 -2.67
C PRO A 117 24.92 -12.62 -3.08
N PHE A 118 24.67 -11.33 -2.87
CA PHE A 118 23.38 -10.67 -3.07
C PHE A 118 23.02 -10.54 -4.55
N ARG A 119 22.02 -11.33 -4.98
CA ARG A 119 21.52 -11.33 -6.37
C ARG A 119 20.44 -10.27 -6.57
N ASP A 120 20.04 -10.05 -7.82
CA ASP A 120 18.92 -9.17 -8.13
C ASP A 120 17.61 -9.85 -7.74
N LYS A 121 16.87 -9.20 -6.85
CA LYS A 121 15.57 -9.63 -6.32
C LYS A 121 14.42 -8.78 -6.86
N THR A 122 14.68 -7.91 -7.86
CA THR A 122 13.68 -7.00 -8.42
C THR A 122 12.49 -7.77 -9.03
N PRO A 123 11.25 -7.55 -8.55
CA PRO A 123 10.06 -8.17 -9.11
C PRO A 123 9.87 -7.81 -10.60
N ALA A 124 9.23 -8.70 -11.38
CA ALA A 124 9.03 -8.49 -12.82
C ALA A 124 8.33 -7.15 -13.13
N VAL A 125 7.29 -6.81 -12.36
CA VAL A 125 6.53 -5.55 -12.48
C VAL A 125 7.37 -4.30 -12.18
N ALA A 126 8.48 -4.47 -11.46
CA ALA A 126 9.33 -3.39 -10.98
C ALA A 126 10.62 -3.21 -11.79
N ARG A 127 10.85 -3.98 -12.87
CA ARG A 127 12.09 -3.89 -13.67
C ARG A 127 12.37 -2.51 -14.24
N ASN A 128 11.32 -1.74 -14.54
CA ASN A 128 11.44 -0.37 -15.06
C ASN A 128 11.24 0.70 -13.97
N TRP A 129 11.16 0.31 -12.70
CA TRP A 129 10.99 1.26 -11.61
C TRP A 129 12.30 1.97 -11.30
N ILE A 130 12.23 3.30 -11.21
CA ILE A 130 13.33 4.10 -10.71
C ILE A 130 13.15 4.23 -9.19
N PRO A 131 14.08 3.74 -8.35
CA PRO A 131 13.91 3.77 -6.89
C PRO A 131 13.55 5.16 -6.35
N ALA A 132 14.18 6.20 -6.91
CA ALA A 132 13.94 7.57 -6.48
C ALA A 132 12.53 8.10 -6.79
N SER A 133 11.83 7.61 -7.82
CA SER A 133 10.45 8.03 -8.15
C SER A 133 9.38 7.03 -7.70
N CYS A 134 9.72 5.75 -7.61
CA CYS A 134 8.77 4.67 -7.33
C CYS A 134 8.70 4.29 -5.83
N GLN A 135 9.61 4.77 -4.98
CA GLN A 135 9.57 4.50 -3.54
C GLN A 135 8.26 5.03 -2.92
N PRO A 136 7.46 4.18 -2.23
CA PRO A 136 6.28 4.58 -1.49
C PRO A 136 6.56 5.70 -0.51
N ARG A 137 5.84 6.80 -0.63
CA ARG A 137 5.89 7.96 0.27
C ARG A 137 4.72 8.88 0.03
N LEU A 138 4.30 9.56 1.08
CA LEU A 138 3.38 10.68 0.96
C LEU A 138 4.15 11.92 0.53
N SER A 139 3.55 12.76 -0.31
CA SER A 139 4.03 14.12 -0.60
C SER A 139 2.92 15.12 -0.31
N VAL A 140 3.29 16.41 -0.21
CA VAL A 140 2.31 17.48 -0.04
C VAL A 140 1.35 17.53 -1.23
N ASN A 141 1.89 17.47 -2.45
CA ASN A 141 1.17 17.57 -3.71
C ASN A 141 1.84 16.67 -4.76
N ALA A 142 1.29 16.65 -5.98
CA ALA A 142 1.85 15.88 -7.08
C ALA A 142 3.27 16.37 -7.37
N GLY A 143 4.22 15.44 -7.45
CA GLY A 143 5.60 15.76 -7.79
C GLY A 143 5.79 15.93 -9.29
N ASP A 144 6.82 16.65 -9.68
CA ASP A 144 7.14 16.92 -11.10
C ASP A 144 7.65 15.68 -11.87
N ARG A 145 7.96 14.58 -11.16
CA ARG A 145 8.54 13.37 -11.76
C ARG A 145 7.50 12.27 -11.87
N PRO A 146 7.20 11.80 -13.10
CA PRO A 146 6.28 10.69 -13.28
C PRO A 146 6.85 9.43 -12.60
N SER A 147 5.97 8.72 -11.89
CA SER A 147 6.24 7.40 -11.36
C SER A 147 5.64 6.36 -12.30
N ALA A 148 6.35 5.27 -12.56
CA ALA A 148 5.78 4.13 -13.27
C ALA A 148 4.61 3.48 -12.51
N ARG A 149 4.46 3.82 -11.22
CA ARG A 149 3.38 3.36 -10.34
C ARG A 149 2.16 4.26 -10.33
N GLU A 150 2.14 5.39 -11.02
CA GLU A 150 0.98 6.31 -11.01
C GLU A 150 -0.37 5.60 -11.23
N PRO A 151 -0.50 4.63 -12.16
CA PRO A 151 -1.76 3.88 -12.32
C PRO A 151 -2.22 3.11 -11.08
N ALA A 152 -1.33 2.82 -10.14
CA ALA A 152 -1.58 2.09 -8.90
C ALA A 152 -1.56 3.01 -7.66
N ILE A 153 -1.75 4.32 -7.85
CA ILE A 153 -1.79 5.32 -6.77
C ILE A 153 -3.05 6.18 -6.91
N TRP A 154 -3.86 6.22 -5.86
CA TRP A 154 -4.98 7.12 -5.74
C TRP A 154 -4.69 8.22 -4.73
N ARG A 155 -5.12 9.45 -5.03
CA ARG A 155 -4.91 10.62 -4.17
C ARG A 155 -6.17 11.46 -4.08
N ARG A 156 -6.41 12.00 -2.88
CA ARG A 156 -7.42 13.03 -2.62
C ARG A 156 -6.76 14.25 -2.00
N ALA A 157 -6.85 15.37 -2.72
CA ALA A 157 -6.40 16.66 -2.23
C ALA A 157 -7.54 17.43 -1.54
N ASP A 158 -7.18 18.37 -0.66
CA ASP A 158 -8.08 19.42 -0.20
C ASP A 158 -8.13 20.60 -1.19
N SER A 159 -8.88 21.65 -0.83
CA SER A 159 -9.01 22.87 -1.63
C SER A 159 -7.70 23.66 -1.79
N ALA A 160 -6.69 23.41 -0.94
CA ALA A 160 -5.36 24.00 -1.06
C ALA A 160 -4.40 23.14 -1.90
N GLY A 161 -4.88 22.03 -2.47
CA GLY A 161 -4.07 21.11 -3.25
C GLY A 161 -3.18 20.18 -2.41
N ILE A 162 -3.38 20.12 -1.09
CA ILE A 162 -2.62 19.24 -0.19
C ILE A 162 -3.26 17.87 -0.16
N PHE A 163 -2.48 16.82 -0.42
CA PHE A 163 -2.94 15.44 -0.30
C PHE A 163 -3.30 15.11 1.14
N ARG A 164 -4.59 14.82 1.37
CA ARG A 164 -5.14 14.35 2.63
C ARG A 164 -5.26 12.83 2.68
N GLN A 165 -5.39 12.20 1.52
CA GLN A 165 -5.37 10.76 1.40
C GLN A 165 -4.51 10.38 0.21
N GLN A 166 -3.62 9.41 0.41
CA GLN A 166 -2.95 8.69 -0.66
C GLN A 166 -3.04 7.20 -0.34
N THR A 167 -3.65 6.44 -1.24
CA THR A 167 -3.70 4.99 -1.15
C THR A 167 -2.98 4.41 -2.36
N GLU A 168 -2.10 3.45 -2.17
CA GLU A 168 -1.35 2.85 -3.26
C GLU A 168 -1.16 1.35 -3.08
N TYR A 169 -1.09 0.63 -4.19
CA TYR A 169 -0.68 -0.76 -4.24
C TYR A 169 0.82 -0.84 -4.52
N PHE A 170 1.57 -1.70 -3.82
CA PHE A 170 3.01 -1.86 -3.97
C PHE A 170 3.46 -3.31 -3.89
N THR A 171 4.10 -3.78 -4.95
CA THR A 171 4.79 -5.07 -4.95
C THR A 171 6.19 -4.93 -4.35
N ALA A 172 6.43 -5.58 -3.23
CA ALA A 172 7.72 -5.62 -2.55
C ALA A 172 8.43 -6.94 -2.79
N ALA A 173 9.76 -6.92 -2.83
CA ALA A 173 10.56 -8.14 -2.93
C ALA A 173 10.85 -8.74 -1.56
N THR A 174 10.90 -10.07 -1.49
CA THR A 174 11.74 -10.74 -0.51
C THR A 174 13.22 -10.54 -0.87
N VAL A 175 14.09 -10.56 0.13
CA VAL A 175 15.53 -10.46 0.01
C VAL A 175 16.20 -11.36 1.05
N GLU A 176 17.47 -11.67 0.83
CA GLU A 176 18.26 -12.44 1.78
C GLU A 176 18.31 -11.70 3.14
N PRO A 177 18.06 -12.35 4.30
CA PRO A 177 18.06 -11.69 5.61
C PRO A 177 19.35 -10.94 5.93
N GLU A 178 20.50 -11.48 5.52
CA GLU A 178 21.82 -10.88 5.69
C GLU A 178 21.93 -9.54 4.97
N ARG A 179 21.13 -9.30 3.93
CA ARG A 179 21.09 -8.01 3.24
C ARG A 179 20.59 -6.90 4.16
N LEU A 180 19.65 -7.21 5.05
CA LEU A 180 19.09 -6.26 6.02
C LEU A 180 19.92 -6.16 7.30
N LEU A 181 20.53 -7.28 7.71
CA LEU A 181 21.26 -7.38 8.97
C LEU A 181 22.76 -7.06 8.86
N SER A 182 23.33 -7.09 7.65
CA SER A 182 24.75 -6.82 7.46
C SER A 182 25.07 -5.33 7.70
N PRO A 183 26.00 -5.01 8.62
CA PRO A 183 26.36 -3.62 8.93
C PRO A 183 26.91 -2.85 7.71
N LYS A 184 27.55 -3.58 6.78
CA LYS A 184 28.13 -3.00 5.57
C LYS A 184 27.07 -2.52 4.56
N CYS A 185 25.85 -3.05 4.63
CA CYS A 185 24.75 -2.60 3.78
C CYS A 185 24.26 -1.22 4.26
N SER A 186 24.05 -0.29 3.32
CA SER A 186 23.49 1.05 3.57
C SER A 186 24.26 1.91 4.61
N ASN A 187 25.61 1.86 4.63
CA ASN A 187 26.44 2.69 5.52
C ASN A 187 26.08 2.56 7.02
N ASN A 188 25.76 1.35 7.49
CA ASN A 188 25.27 1.08 8.85
C ASN A 188 23.99 1.86 9.22
N ARG A 189 23.14 2.20 8.23
CA ARG A 189 21.88 2.94 8.45
C ARG A 189 20.65 2.03 8.39
N LEU A 190 20.79 0.71 8.36
CA LEU A 190 19.64 -0.19 8.53
C LEU A 190 19.41 -0.53 10.02
N PRO A 191 18.17 -0.87 10.42
CA PRO A 191 17.89 -1.31 11.78
C PRO A 191 18.59 -2.64 12.06
N VAL A 192 19.00 -2.85 13.31
CA VAL A 192 19.53 -4.13 13.78
C VAL A 192 18.40 -5.03 14.28
N LEU A 193 18.65 -6.33 14.39
CA LEU A 193 17.65 -7.30 14.84
C LEU A 193 17.09 -6.98 16.24
N GLU A 194 17.93 -6.48 17.14
CA GLU A 194 17.55 -6.06 18.50
C GLU A 194 16.54 -4.90 18.51
N ASP A 195 16.50 -4.12 17.43
CA ASP A 195 15.57 -3.01 17.22
C ASP A 195 14.28 -3.48 16.49
N ALA A 196 14.08 -4.77 16.28
CA ALA A 196 12.86 -5.28 15.64
C ALA A 196 11.63 -5.14 16.56
N PHE A 197 10.45 -4.99 15.96
CA PHE A 197 9.17 -5.17 16.66
C PHE A 197 8.69 -6.60 16.43
N ASP A 198 8.61 -7.41 17.48
CA ASP A 198 8.05 -8.76 17.41
C ASP A 198 6.52 -8.70 17.29
N CYS A 199 5.98 -9.31 16.25
CA CYS A 199 4.56 -9.23 15.91
C CYS A 199 3.98 -10.61 15.60
N LYS A 200 2.71 -10.80 15.95
CA LYS A 200 1.92 -11.95 15.50
C LYS A 200 1.10 -11.60 14.28
N VAL A 201 1.18 -12.43 13.25
CA VAL A 201 0.41 -12.26 12.02
C VAL A 201 -1.01 -12.75 12.25
N ARG A 202 -1.98 -11.88 11.99
CA ARG A 202 -3.42 -12.17 12.11
C ARG A 202 -4.15 -11.79 10.83
N ASP A 203 -5.34 -12.34 10.68
CA ASP A 203 -6.21 -11.97 9.57
C ASP A 203 -6.78 -10.57 9.81
N TYR A 204 -6.82 -9.77 8.76
CA TYR A 204 -7.46 -8.47 8.73
C TYR A 204 -8.41 -8.44 7.54
N ALA A 205 -9.68 -8.14 7.79
CA ALA A 205 -10.73 -8.19 6.76
C ALA A 205 -10.49 -7.21 5.61
N GLY A 206 -9.74 -6.13 5.85
CA GLY A 206 -9.34 -5.16 4.83
C GLY A 206 -8.00 -5.48 4.14
N THR A 207 -7.42 -6.67 4.34
CA THR A 207 -6.19 -7.06 3.63
C THR A 207 -6.52 -7.27 2.16
N LEU A 208 -5.95 -6.40 1.32
CA LEU A 208 -6.02 -6.50 -0.13
C LEU A 208 -5.14 -7.66 -0.59
N ARG A 209 -5.71 -8.59 -1.36
CA ARG A 209 -5.01 -9.72 -1.98
C ARG A 209 -5.17 -9.68 -3.49
N VAL A 210 -4.12 -10.03 -4.22
CA VAL A 210 -4.18 -10.15 -5.68
C VAL A 210 -5.02 -11.37 -6.05
N LEU A 211 -5.97 -11.18 -6.98
CA LEU A 211 -6.78 -12.25 -7.56
C LEU A 211 -6.22 -12.69 -8.92
N PHE A 212 -5.73 -11.73 -9.71
CA PHE A 212 -5.16 -11.98 -11.03
C PHE A 212 -3.86 -11.18 -11.21
N ASP A 213 -2.78 -11.87 -11.58
CA ASP A 213 -1.47 -11.25 -11.78
C ASP A 213 -1.41 -10.40 -13.06
N ALA A 214 -2.23 -10.72 -14.06
CA ALA A 214 -2.35 -10.00 -15.31
C ALA A 214 -3.78 -9.49 -15.50
N PRO A 215 -3.99 -8.28 -16.06
CA PRO A 215 -2.98 -7.34 -16.60
C PRO A 215 -2.28 -6.45 -15.56
N GLY A 216 -2.40 -6.77 -14.27
CA GLY A 216 -1.79 -6.05 -13.16
C GLY A 216 -2.82 -5.26 -12.35
N VAL A 217 -2.33 -4.52 -11.35
CA VAL A 217 -3.19 -3.78 -10.40
C VAL A 217 -3.16 -2.29 -10.71
N THR A 218 -4.32 -1.71 -10.96
CA THR A 218 -4.52 -0.27 -11.16
C THR A 218 -5.65 0.26 -10.29
N VAL A 219 -5.73 1.56 -10.12
CA VAL A 219 -6.88 2.21 -9.50
C VAL A 219 -8.03 2.25 -10.51
N CYS A 220 -9.23 1.93 -10.07
CA CYS A 220 -10.46 2.11 -10.83
C CYS A 220 -11.50 2.87 -9.99
N PRO A 221 -12.03 3.99 -10.51
CA PRO A 221 -13.18 4.66 -9.89
C PRO A 221 -14.41 3.74 -9.85
N LEU A 222 -15.08 3.72 -8.69
CA LEU A 222 -16.23 2.83 -8.50
C LEU A 222 -17.37 3.10 -9.50
N ASN A 223 -17.55 4.36 -9.90
CA ASN A 223 -18.59 4.73 -10.87
C ASN A 223 -18.29 4.21 -12.27
N GLU A 224 -17.05 4.33 -12.74
CA GLU A 224 -16.64 3.78 -14.05
C GLU A 224 -16.82 2.25 -14.08
N TYR A 225 -16.46 1.58 -12.98
CA TYR A 225 -16.70 0.15 -12.84
C TYR A 225 -18.19 -0.20 -12.84
N ALA A 226 -19.02 0.55 -12.12
CA ALA A 226 -20.46 0.32 -12.07
C ALA A 226 -21.10 0.45 -13.46
N GLU A 227 -20.72 1.47 -14.23
CA GLU A 227 -21.19 1.66 -15.61
C GLU A 227 -20.79 0.50 -16.52
N MET A 228 -19.56 -0.01 -16.37
CA MET A 228 -19.10 -1.18 -17.13
C MET A 228 -19.92 -2.43 -16.81
N VAL A 229 -20.13 -2.74 -15.52
CA VAL A 229 -20.96 -3.89 -15.11
C VAL A 229 -22.41 -3.73 -15.57
N GLU A 230 -22.96 -2.51 -15.52
CA GLU A 230 -24.30 -2.24 -16.02
C GLU A 230 -24.41 -2.54 -17.52
N ASN A 231 -23.42 -2.13 -18.31
CA ASN A 231 -23.40 -2.38 -19.75
C ASN A 231 -23.25 -3.86 -20.08
N ASP A 232 -22.32 -4.57 -19.42
CA ASP A 232 -22.12 -6.00 -19.62
C ASP A 232 -23.40 -6.78 -19.30
N LEU A 233 -24.04 -6.49 -18.17
CA LEU A 233 -25.30 -7.14 -17.79
C LEU A 233 -26.46 -6.77 -18.72
N LYS A 234 -26.50 -5.56 -19.28
CA LYS A 234 -27.48 -5.20 -20.30
C LYS A 234 -27.30 -6.02 -21.58
N GLU A 235 -26.06 -6.22 -22.03
CA GLU A 235 -25.75 -7.04 -23.22
C GLU A 235 -26.11 -8.51 -23.01
N GLU A 236 -25.95 -9.02 -21.79
CA GLU A 236 -26.36 -10.39 -21.41
C GLU A 236 -27.88 -10.55 -21.18
N GLY A 237 -28.66 -9.47 -21.28
CA GLY A 237 -30.11 -9.49 -21.00
C GLY A 237 -30.46 -9.59 -19.51
N LEU A 238 -29.55 -9.20 -18.63
CA LEU A 238 -29.63 -9.23 -17.17
C LEU A 238 -29.66 -7.83 -16.53
N ALA A 239 -30.18 -6.82 -17.24
CA ALA A 239 -30.24 -5.43 -16.76
C ALA A 239 -30.95 -5.27 -15.39
N ASP A 240 -31.98 -6.09 -15.13
CA ASP A 240 -32.70 -6.08 -13.86
C ASP A 240 -31.81 -6.54 -12.69
N ALA A 241 -30.86 -7.44 -12.94
CA ALA A 241 -29.92 -7.90 -11.92
C ALA A 241 -28.96 -6.78 -11.50
N PHE A 242 -28.56 -5.90 -12.43
CA PHE A 242 -27.78 -4.71 -12.06
C PHE A 242 -28.58 -3.82 -11.10
N THR A 243 -29.78 -3.43 -11.51
CA THR A 243 -30.63 -2.47 -10.77
C THR A 243 -31.02 -3.00 -9.40
N HIS A 244 -31.35 -4.29 -9.29
CA HIS A 244 -31.89 -4.86 -8.05
C HIS A 244 -30.86 -5.50 -7.13
N ILE A 245 -29.70 -5.92 -7.66
CA ILE A 245 -28.69 -6.66 -6.88
C ILE A 245 -27.38 -5.89 -6.80
N ILE A 246 -26.80 -5.50 -7.94
CA ILE A 246 -25.44 -4.90 -7.97
C ILE A 246 -25.46 -3.45 -7.49
N GLU A 247 -26.32 -2.60 -8.07
CA GLU A 247 -26.32 -1.17 -7.78
C GLU A 247 -26.51 -0.88 -6.28
N PRO A 248 -27.48 -1.47 -5.55
CA PRO A 248 -27.66 -1.19 -4.13
C PRO A 248 -26.40 -1.54 -3.29
N VAL A 249 -25.72 -2.63 -3.66
CA VAL A 249 -24.47 -3.05 -3.01
C VAL A 249 -23.35 -2.04 -3.25
N LEU A 250 -23.20 -1.54 -4.49
CA LEU A 250 -22.18 -0.55 -4.82
C LEU A 250 -22.48 0.83 -4.19
N GLN A 251 -23.76 1.20 -4.08
CA GLN A 251 -24.19 2.45 -3.45
C GLN A 251 -23.83 2.49 -1.96
N ASP A 252 -24.01 1.39 -1.23
CA ASP A 252 -23.64 1.30 0.20
C ASP A 252 -22.16 1.63 0.45
N VAL A 253 -21.28 1.23 -0.47
CA VAL A 253 -19.83 1.37 -0.28
C VAL A 253 -19.22 2.62 -0.90
N ARG A 254 -19.97 3.33 -1.74
CA ARG A 254 -19.48 4.45 -2.56
C ARG A 254 -18.76 5.54 -1.75
N GLN A 255 -19.24 5.84 -0.54
CA GLN A 255 -18.59 6.85 0.32
C GLN A 255 -17.28 6.34 0.94
N ALA A 256 -17.22 5.06 1.30
CA ALA A 256 -16.05 4.46 1.96
C ALA A 256 -14.96 4.06 0.94
N CYS A 257 -15.37 3.63 -0.26
CA CYS A 257 -14.55 3.08 -1.31
C CYS A 257 -14.83 3.79 -2.65
N PRO A 258 -14.49 5.09 -2.79
CA PRO A 258 -14.74 5.83 -4.03
C PRO A 258 -13.92 5.31 -5.22
N VAL A 259 -12.80 4.64 -4.92
CA VAL A 259 -11.99 3.89 -5.87
C VAL A 259 -11.60 2.56 -5.24
N PHE A 260 -11.23 1.58 -6.06
CA PHE A 260 -10.66 0.32 -5.62
C PHE A 260 -9.47 -0.08 -6.50
N PHE A 261 -8.69 -1.05 -6.04
CA PHE A 261 -7.61 -1.65 -6.83
C PHE A 261 -8.12 -2.82 -7.67
N THR A 262 -8.01 -2.72 -8.99
CA THR A 262 -8.43 -3.76 -9.94
C THR A 262 -7.66 -5.06 -9.73
N ASN A 263 -8.29 -6.18 -10.10
CA ASN A 263 -7.67 -7.52 -10.01
C ASN A 263 -7.25 -7.93 -8.60
N THR A 264 -7.89 -7.36 -7.58
CA THR A 264 -7.66 -7.65 -6.16
C THR A 264 -8.99 -7.84 -5.42
N THR A 265 -8.92 -8.33 -4.19
CA THR A 265 -10.09 -8.44 -3.31
C THR A 265 -10.59 -7.11 -2.75
N ASP A 266 -10.00 -5.96 -3.11
CA ASP A 266 -10.23 -4.67 -2.45
C ASP A 266 -11.71 -4.25 -2.46
N LEU A 267 -12.37 -4.27 -3.62
CA LEU A 267 -13.79 -3.91 -3.72
C LEU A 267 -14.66 -4.87 -2.92
N MET A 268 -14.42 -6.19 -3.04
CA MET A 268 -15.20 -7.20 -2.31
C MET A 268 -15.00 -7.09 -0.79
N ASN A 269 -13.79 -6.79 -0.33
CA ASN A 269 -13.51 -6.54 1.08
C ASN A 269 -14.34 -5.34 1.59
N ASN A 270 -14.38 -4.24 0.83
CA ASN A 270 -15.18 -3.07 1.18
C ASN A 270 -16.69 -3.38 1.17
N ILE A 271 -17.19 -4.15 0.20
CA ILE A 271 -18.57 -4.62 0.15
C ILE A 271 -18.92 -5.43 1.41
N GLN A 272 -18.09 -6.39 1.79
CA GLN A 272 -18.33 -7.21 2.99
C GLN A 272 -18.32 -6.38 4.28
N LEU A 273 -17.46 -5.36 4.34
CA LEU A 273 -17.31 -4.48 5.50
C LEU A 273 -18.40 -3.43 5.62
N HIS A 274 -18.94 -2.92 4.51
CA HIS A 274 -19.76 -1.72 4.51
C HIS A 274 -21.16 -1.90 3.91
N SER A 275 -21.41 -2.89 3.04
CA SER A 275 -22.73 -3.07 2.44
C SER A 275 -23.69 -3.83 3.34
N ALA A 276 -24.80 -3.17 3.70
CA ALA A 276 -25.92 -3.79 4.38
C ALA A 276 -26.73 -4.64 3.40
N HIS A 277 -26.91 -4.16 2.17
CA HIS A 277 -27.62 -4.88 1.10
C HIS A 277 -26.96 -6.23 0.85
N TYR A 278 -25.64 -6.28 0.67
CA TYR A 278 -24.90 -7.52 0.44
C TYR A 278 -25.13 -8.57 1.53
N ARG A 279 -25.19 -8.15 2.81
CA ARG A 279 -25.43 -9.07 3.94
C ARG A 279 -26.86 -9.60 4.01
N SER A 280 -27.80 -8.94 3.34
CA SER A 280 -29.21 -9.35 3.30
C SER A 280 -29.57 -10.20 2.07
N LEU A 281 -28.64 -10.34 1.13
CA LEU A 281 -28.84 -11.13 -0.09
C LEU A 281 -28.98 -12.62 0.21
N SER A 282 -29.68 -13.33 -0.69
CA SER A 282 -29.67 -14.78 -0.70
C SER A 282 -28.26 -15.33 -1.01
N ASP A 283 -28.01 -16.61 -0.75
CA ASP A 283 -26.73 -17.23 -1.10
C ASP A 283 -26.46 -17.17 -2.62
N ALA A 284 -27.50 -17.32 -3.45
CA ALA A 284 -27.41 -17.24 -4.90
C ALA A 284 -27.03 -15.83 -5.36
N ASP A 285 -27.69 -14.79 -4.83
CA ASP A 285 -27.40 -13.41 -5.19
C ASP A 285 -26.04 -12.95 -4.65
N SER A 286 -25.67 -13.41 -3.46
CA SER A 286 -24.35 -13.15 -2.87
C SER A 286 -23.23 -13.75 -3.73
N GLN A 287 -23.45 -14.95 -4.29
CA GLN A 287 -22.52 -15.59 -5.20
C GLN A 287 -22.49 -14.86 -6.56
N PHE A 288 -23.65 -14.42 -7.05
CA PHE A 288 -23.73 -13.61 -8.28
C PHE A 288 -22.92 -12.33 -8.15
N VAL A 289 -23.09 -11.56 -7.06
CA VAL A 289 -22.28 -10.36 -6.77
C VAL A 289 -20.80 -10.72 -6.78
N ARG A 290 -20.37 -11.76 -6.05
CA ARG A 290 -18.95 -12.16 -6.03
C ARG A 290 -18.40 -12.46 -7.43
N ASN A 291 -19.18 -13.14 -8.25
CA ASN A 291 -18.79 -13.51 -9.60
C ASN A 291 -18.65 -12.29 -10.52
N GLN A 292 -19.47 -11.25 -10.33
CA GLN A 292 -19.37 -10.00 -11.10
C GLN A 292 -18.23 -9.11 -10.60
N ILE A 293 -18.11 -8.95 -9.27
CA ILE A 293 -17.11 -8.08 -8.64
C ILE A 293 -15.68 -8.57 -8.84
N ASN A 294 -15.45 -9.88 -8.77
CA ASN A 294 -14.12 -10.47 -8.85
C ASN A 294 -13.74 -10.91 -10.27
N GLN A 295 -14.33 -10.31 -11.31
CA GLN A 295 -13.88 -10.56 -12.68
C GLN A 295 -12.54 -9.86 -12.95
N PRO A 296 -11.66 -10.45 -13.79
CA PRO A 296 -10.44 -9.77 -14.20
C PRO A 296 -10.78 -8.54 -15.04
N LEU A 297 -10.19 -7.40 -14.68
CA LEU A 297 -10.36 -6.15 -15.39
C LEU A 297 -9.19 -5.88 -16.31
N PHE A 298 -9.49 -5.81 -17.60
CA PHE A 298 -8.53 -5.44 -18.64
C PHE A 298 -8.49 -3.93 -18.80
N GLN A 299 -7.30 -3.33 -18.62
CA GLN A 299 -7.01 -1.89 -18.64
C GLN A 299 -8.23 -0.98 -18.88
N VAL A 300 -8.77 -0.41 -17.80
CA VAL A 300 -9.65 0.75 -17.90
C VAL A 300 -8.77 1.88 -18.43
N SER A 301 -9.08 2.36 -19.64
CA SER A 301 -8.35 3.48 -20.22
C SER A 301 -8.59 4.69 -19.33
N VAL A 302 -7.57 5.09 -18.58
CA VAL A 302 -7.60 6.38 -17.88
C VAL A 302 -7.56 7.44 -18.97
N SER A 303 -8.72 8.04 -19.24
CA SER A 303 -8.84 9.18 -20.15
C SER A 303 -8.29 10.47 -19.53
#